data_AF-A0A0G1Q2I3-F1
#
_entry.id   AF-A0A0G1Q2I3-F1
#
_cell.length_a   1.000
_cell.length_b   1.000
_cell.length_c   1.000
_cell.angle_alpha   90.00
_cell.angle_beta   90.00
_cell.angle_gamma   90.00
#
_symmetry.space_group_name_H-M   'P 1'
#
loop_
_entity.id
_entity.type
_entity.pdbx_description
1 polymer ?
#
loop_
_entity_poly.entity_id
_entity_poly.type
_entity_poly.pdbx_seq_one_letter_code
_entity_poly.pdbx_strand_id
1 'polypeptide(L)'
;MRKYVSTGALILLGVLVVQGGPLFKAKLSLSSLFGDVLGTGFDNAEDLKRRVDVLEDENESLRIQLLGKENDAVRSIKVYSSYPFSSRSELAIAAGESQGIKSGEAVVHSGTILVGQVKSVLKSSSVVTTIFDPSWEMAVRIGDSEVDALMSGGNELSISLIPQDALVEEGDTVISADKNFPYGLELGYIKELHNTEGDVFQEAALEPTLKLKTLRDVTVYR
;
A
#
# COMPACT_ATOMS: atom_id res chain seq x y z
N MET A 1 -36.93 49.66 80.39
CA MET A 1 -36.84 51.04 79.81
C MET A 1 -35.90 50.99 78.60
N ARG A 2 -36.34 51.55 77.47
CA ARG A 2 -35.59 51.82 76.21
C ARG A 2 -35.08 50.64 75.36
N LYS A 3 -35.94 50.17 74.45
CA LYS A 3 -35.59 49.87 73.04
C LYS A 3 -35.84 51.15 72.22
N TYR A 4 -35.33 51.23 70.98
CA TYR A 4 -35.39 52.36 70.01
C TYR A 4 -34.11 53.21 69.90
N VAL A 5 -33.04 52.64 69.32
CA VAL A 5 -32.08 53.41 68.48
C VAL A 5 -31.52 52.57 67.31
N SER A 6 -31.44 51.23 67.38
CA SER A 6 -30.69 50.47 66.35
C SER A 6 -31.46 50.06 65.08
N THR A 7 -32.73 50.44 64.92
CA THR A 7 -33.56 50.00 63.78
C THR A 7 -33.43 50.89 62.54
N GLY A 8 -32.81 52.07 62.65
CA GLY A 8 -32.61 52.98 61.52
C GLY A 8 -31.46 52.61 60.58
N ALA A 9 -30.45 51.87 61.06
CA ALA A 9 -29.25 51.55 60.27
C ALA A 9 -29.39 50.30 59.39
N LEU A 10 -30.33 49.40 59.69
CA LEU A 10 -30.54 48.16 58.94
C LEU A 10 -31.39 48.35 57.67
N ILE A 11 -32.15 49.44 57.59
CA ILE A 11 -32.98 49.73 56.41
C ILE A 11 -32.13 50.34 55.28
N LEU A 12 -31.00 50.98 55.58
CA LEU A 12 -30.14 51.56 54.53
C LEU A 12 -29.24 50.53 53.82
N LEU A 13 -28.93 49.39 54.44
CA LEU A 13 -28.12 48.34 53.79
C LEU A 13 -28.96 47.41 52.89
N GLY A 14 -30.26 47.27 53.17
CA GLY A 14 -31.17 46.42 52.40
C GLY A 14 -31.52 46.96 51.01
N VAL A 15 -31.35 48.26 50.77
CA VAL A 15 -31.73 48.90 49.49
C VAL A 15 -30.61 48.79 48.44
N LEU A 16 -29.36 48.52 48.83
CA LEU A 16 -28.24 48.34 47.90
C LEU A 16 -28.18 46.94 47.26
N VAL A 17 -28.96 45.98 47.77
CA VAL A 17 -29.08 44.63 47.20
C VAL A 17 -30.16 44.57 46.10
N VAL A 18 -31.01 45.60 45.99
CA VAL A 18 -32.20 45.58 45.10
C VAL A 18 -31.96 46.28 43.75
N GLN A 19 -30.91 47.07 43.60
CA GLN A 19 -30.52 47.56 42.27
C GLN A 19 -29.42 46.68 41.68
N GLY A 20 -29.80 45.83 40.73
CA GLY A 20 -28.90 45.10 39.84
C GLY A 20 -28.01 46.05 39.04
N GLY A 21 -26.94 46.51 39.68
CA GLY A 21 -25.92 47.34 39.06
C GLY A 21 -25.05 46.57 38.06
N PRO A 22 -24.22 47.28 37.26
CA PRO A 22 -23.38 46.71 36.21
C PRO A 22 -22.45 45.59 36.70
N LEU A 23 -22.11 45.57 38.00
CA LEU A 23 -21.29 44.54 38.64
C LEU A 23 -21.97 43.16 38.72
N PHE A 24 -23.30 43.09 38.85
CA PHE A 24 -24.02 41.80 38.88
C PHE A 24 -24.13 41.19 37.48
N LYS A 25 -24.38 42.03 36.46
CA LYS A 25 -24.38 41.60 35.05
C LYS A 25 -22.98 41.19 34.59
N ALA A 26 -21.93 41.88 35.03
CA ALA A 26 -20.54 41.48 34.77
C ALA A 26 -20.22 40.11 35.38
N LYS A 27 -20.68 39.83 36.61
CA LYS A 27 -20.46 38.54 37.28
C LYS A 27 -21.17 37.37 36.58
N LEU A 28 -22.40 37.59 36.09
CA LEU A 28 -23.16 36.61 35.29
C LEU A 28 -22.57 36.38 33.90
N SER A 29 -22.15 37.45 33.23
CA SER A 29 -21.47 37.38 31.92
C SER A 29 -20.11 36.67 32.02
N LEU A 30 -19.37 36.88 33.11
CA LEU A 30 -18.11 36.16 33.33
C LEU A 30 -18.38 34.68 33.59
N SER A 31 -19.43 34.32 34.34
CA SER A 31 -19.75 32.90 34.57
C SER A 31 -20.21 32.16 33.32
N SER A 32 -20.92 32.81 32.38
CA SER A 32 -21.30 32.19 31.11
C SER A 32 -20.09 32.04 30.18
N LEU A 33 -19.21 33.05 30.12
CA LEU A 33 -17.96 32.97 29.36
C LEU A 33 -16.99 31.91 29.93
N PHE A 34 -16.93 31.75 31.25
CA PHE A 34 -16.16 30.66 31.87
C PHE A 34 -16.79 29.29 31.62
N GLY A 35 -18.11 29.18 31.59
CA GLY A 35 -18.83 27.94 31.28
C GLY A 35 -18.60 27.49 29.83
N ASP A 36 -18.68 28.42 28.88
CA ASP A 36 -18.50 28.12 27.45
C ASP A 36 -17.04 27.80 27.10
N VAL A 37 -16.05 28.51 27.69
CA VAL A 37 -14.62 28.25 27.45
C VAL A 37 -14.16 26.95 28.11
N LEU A 38 -14.66 26.62 29.30
CA LEU A 38 -14.38 25.32 29.93
C LEU A 38 -15.06 24.18 29.17
N GLY A 39 -16.34 24.33 28.81
CA GLY A 39 -17.09 23.32 28.05
C GLY A 39 -16.46 23.01 26.69
N THR A 40 -16.20 24.04 25.89
CA THR A 40 -15.52 23.86 24.58
C THR A 40 -14.09 23.32 24.72
N GLY A 41 -13.37 23.65 25.78
CA GLY A 41 -12.04 23.09 26.06
C GLY A 41 -12.06 21.59 26.41
N PHE A 42 -13.04 21.15 27.21
CA PHE A 42 -13.22 19.74 27.57
C PHE A 42 -13.75 18.91 26.41
N ASP A 43 -14.72 19.42 25.65
CA ASP A 43 -15.25 18.74 24.47
C ASP A 43 -14.17 18.52 23.42
N ASN A 44 -13.35 19.55 23.16
CA ASN A 44 -12.21 19.44 22.24
C ASN A 44 -11.13 18.49 22.77
N ALA A 45 -10.88 18.46 24.08
CA ALA A 45 -9.88 17.56 24.68
C ALA A 45 -10.32 16.09 24.63
N GLU A 46 -11.61 15.81 24.87
CA GLU A 46 -12.17 14.46 24.73
C GLU A 46 -12.17 14.01 23.27
N ASP A 47 -12.57 14.87 22.34
CA ASP A 47 -12.57 14.55 20.92
C ASP A 47 -11.16 14.37 20.37
N LEU A 48 -10.21 15.18 20.83
CA LEU A 48 -8.80 15.02 20.47
C LEU A 48 -8.23 13.71 21.01
N LYS A 49 -8.58 13.34 22.25
CA LYS A 49 -8.18 12.06 22.84
C LYS A 49 -8.75 10.88 22.07
N ARG A 50 -10.04 10.91 21.71
CA ARG A 50 -10.66 9.87 20.85
C ARG A 50 -9.96 9.74 19.51
N ARG A 51 -9.58 10.86 18.88
CA ARG A 51 -8.83 10.82 17.60
C ARG A 51 -7.44 10.25 17.76
N VAL A 52 -6.73 10.57 18.86
CA VAL A 52 -5.42 9.98 19.14
C VAL A 52 -5.55 8.47 19.36
N ASP A 53 -6.52 8.03 20.17
CA ASP A 53 -6.75 6.60 20.42
C ASP A 53 -7.07 5.85 19.12
N VAL A 54 -7.95 6.40 18.26
CA VAL A 54 -8.26 5.80 16.94
C VAL A 54 -7.04 5.77 16.01
N LEU A 55 -6.23 6.83 16.01
CA LEU A 55 -5.02 6.89 15.18
C LEU A 55 -3.94 5.95 15.70
N GLU A 56 -3.83 5.74 17.02
CA GLU A 56 -2.92 4.78 17.62
C GLU A 56 -3.35 3.35 17.30
N ASP A 57 -4.65 3.04 17.38
CA ASP A 57 -5.22 1.75 16.96
C ASP A 57 -5.00 1.49 15.46
N GLU A 58 -5.17 2.51 14.62
CA GLU A 58 -4.90 2.43 13.19
C GLU A 58 -3.40 2.26 12.91
N ASN A 59 -2.53 2.99 13.62
CA ASN A 59 -1.07 2.85 13.49
C ASN A 59 -0.60 1.47 13.96
N GLU A 60 -1.18 0.94 15.03
CA GLU A 60 -0.88 -0.40 15.53
C GLU A 60 -1.36 -1.47 14.53
N SER A 61 -2.56 -1.32 13.99
CA SER A 61 -3.11 -2.22 12.97
C SER A 61 -2.25 -2.21 11.69
N LEU A 62 -1.84 -1.02 11.23
CA LEU A 62 -0.94 -0.86 10.09
C LEU A 62 0.45 -1.43 10.38
N ARG A 63 0.99 -1.23 11.59
CA ARG A 63 2.26 -1.84 12.01
C ARG A 63 2.17 -3.35 12.02
N ILE A 64 1.09 -3.93 12.54
CA ILE A 64 0.87 -5.38 12.52
C ILE A 64 0.78 -5.90 11.08
N GLN A 65 0.10 -5.17 10.19
CA GLN A 65 0.00 -5.52 8.77
C GLN A 65 1.36 -5.44 8.04
N LEU A 66 2.19 -4.44 8.37
CA LEU A 66 3.53 -4.28 7.81
C LEU A 66 4.51 -5.32 8.37
N LEU A 67 4.47 -5.58 9.68
CA LEU A 67 5.26 -6.62 10.34
C LEU A 67 4.87 -8.03 9.86
N GLY A 68 3.61 -8.24 9.49
CA GLY A 68 3.15 -9.46 8.81
C GLY A 68 3.73 -9.61 7.41
N LYS A 69 3.92 -8.50 6.66
CA LYS A 69 4.55 -8.52 5.33
C LYS A 69 6.07 -8.66 5.35
N GLU A 70 6.76 -8.18 6.40
CA GLU A 70 8.23 -8.21 6.48
C GLU A 70 8.82 -9.59 6.81
N ASN A 71 8.03 -10.53 7.36
CA ASN A 71 8.57 -11.78 7.90
C ASN A 71 8.54 -13.00 6.95
N ASP A 72 7.92 -12.89 5.78
CA ASP A 72 7.78 -14.02 4.84
C ASP A 72 8.74 -14.00 3.64
N ALA A 73 9.49 -12.91 3.46
CA ALA A 73 10.56 -12.86 2.47
C ALA A 73 11.74 -13.74 2.93
N VAL A 74 11.95 -14.86 2.23
CA VAL A 74 13.23 -15.57 2.33
C VAL A 74 14.33 -14.57 1.97
N ARG A 75 15.16 -14.25 2.96
CA ARG A 75 16.36 -13.40 2.83
C ARG A 75 17.04 -13.66 1.49
N SER A 76 17.26 -12.59 0.70
CA SER A 76 18.06 -12.53 -0.54
C SER A 76 18.73 -13.87 -0.91
N ILE A 77 18.07 -14.66 -1.75
CA ILE A 77 18.55 -15.96 -2.24
C ILE A 77 19.49 -15.72 -3.41
N LYS A 78 20.67 -16.35 -3.39
CA LYS A 78 21.61 -16.24 -4.51
C LYS A 78 21.17 -17.05 -5.73
N VAL A 79 21.37 -16.47 -6.90
CA VAL A 79 21.18 -17.14 -8.19
C VAL A 79 22.51 -17.80 -8.60
N TYR A 80 22.47 -19.07 -8.96
CA TYR A 80 23.65 -19.76 -9.47
C TYR A 80 24.06 -19.21 -10.84
N SER A 81 25.35 -19.33 -11.17
CA SER A 81 25.85 -18.89 -12.48
C SER A 81 25.18 -19.67 -13.61
N SER A 82 24.47 -18.97 -14.48
CA SER A 82 23.96 -19.48 -15.75
C SER A 82 24.98 -19.35 -16.88
N TYR A 83 26.26 -19.07 -16.60
CA TYR A 83 27.32 -19.02 -17.62
C TYR A 83 28.06 -20.36 -17.75
N PRO A 84 28.34 -20.88 -18.97
CA PRO A 84 27.82 -20.46 -20.28
C PRO A 84 26.61 -21.33 -20.68
N PHE A 85 25.42 -21.02 -20.15
CA PHE A 85 24.16 -21.61 -20.59
C PHE A 85 23.39 -20.60 -21.44
N SER A 86 22.88 -21.06 -22.59
CA SER A 86 22.18 -20.23 -23.58
C SER A 86 20.68 -20.08 -23.32
N SER A 87 20.12 -20.86 -22.39
CA SER A 87 18.68 -20.83 -22.10
C SER A 87 18.36 -19.74 -21.08
N ARG A 88 17.50 -18.79 -21.49
CA ARG A 88 16.93 -17.77 -20.59
C ARG A 88 15.72 -18.29 -19.81
N SER A 89 15.20 -19.44 -20.19
CA SER A 89 13.95 -20.03 -19.69
C SER A 89 14.02 -20.52 -18.25
N GLU A 90 15.21 -20.93 -17.78
CA GLU A 90 15.36 -21.50 -16.45
C GLU A 90 16.56 -20.89 -15.72
N LEU A 91 16.44 -20.76 -14.40
CA LEU A 91 17.54 -20.42 -13.50
C LEU A 91 17.50 -21.28 -12.25
N ALA A 92 18.67 -21.47 -11.64
CA ALA A 92 18.79 -22.20 -10.37
C ALA A 92 19.06 -21.22 -9.23
N ILE A 93 18.39 -21.41 -8.10
CA ILE A 93 18.55 -20.60 -6.89
C ILE A 93 19.12 -21.43 -5.74
N ALA A 94 19.91 -20.80 -4.89
CA ALA A 94 20.59 -21.41 -3.74
C ALA A 94 19.70 -21.49 -2.49
N ALA A 95 18.42 -21.85 -2.69
CA ALA A 95 17.47 -22.16 -1.63
C ALA A 95 16.51 -23.24 -2.12
N GLY A 96 16.09 -24.13 -1.23
CA GLY A 96 15.21 -25.24 -1.50
C GLY A 96 14.34 -25.60 -0.30
N GLU A 97 14.01 -26.88 -0.17
CA GLU A 97 13.10 -27.39 0.87
C GLU A 97 13.57 -27.04 2.29
N SER A 98 14.88 -27.08 2.55
CA SER A 98 15.43 -26.73 3.86
C SER A 98 15.23 -25.26 4.26
N GLN A 99 14.92 -24.39 3.30
CA GLN A 99 14.54 -22.99 3.49
C GLN A 99 13.02 -22.77 3.34
N GLY A 100 12.26 -23.87 3.22
CA GLY A 100 10.80 -23.88 3.08
C GLY A 100 10.28 -23.50 1.69
N ILE A 101 11.14 -23.47 0.66
CA ILE A 101 10.71 -23.14 -0.71
C ILE A 101 9.74 -24.20 -1.22
N LYS A 102 8.68 -23.78 -1.91
CA LYS A 102 7.67 -24.66 -2.51
C LYS A 102 7.55 -24.42 -4.01
N SER A 103 7.17 -25.47 -4.73
CA SER A 103 6.81 -25.36 -6.15
C SER A 103 5.59 -24.45 -6.30
N GLY A 104 5.57 -23.63 -7.34
CA GLY A 104 4.52 -22.66 -7.61
C GLY A 104 4.73 -21.27 -6.98
N GLU A 105 5.68 -21.11 -6.05
CA GLU A 105 5.95 -19.80 -5.45
C GLU A 105 6.55 -18.83 -6.47
N ALA A 106 6.14 -17.56 -6.41
CA ALA A 106 6.65 -16.52 -7.29
C ALA A 106 8.05 -16.08 -6.85
N VAL A 107 8.92 -15.82 -7.83
CA VAL A 107 10.30 -15.38 -7.60
C VAL A 107 10.43 -13.97 -8.10
N VAL A 108 10.91 -13.06 -7.25
CA VAL A 108 11.00 -11.62 -7.52
C VAL A 108 12.42 -11.11 -7.31
N HIS A 109 12.76 -10.03 -8.01
CA HIS A 109 13.99 -9.27 -7.81
C HIS A 109 13.65 -7.88 -7.26
N SER A 110 14.47 -7.37 -6.34
CA SER A 110 14.27 -6.07 -5.68
C SER A 110 12.90 -5.90 -5.00
N GLY A 111 12.22 -7.00 -4.68
CA GLY A 111 10.91 -7.03 -4.02
C GLY A 111 9.70 -6.84 -4.93
N THR A 112 9.87 -6.26 -6.13
CA THR A 112 8.73 -5.88 -7.00
C THR A 112 8.80 -6.45 -8.41
N ILE A 113 9.99 -6.80 -8.92
CA ILE A 113 10.16 -7.21 -10.32
C ILE A 113 9.95 -8.72 -10.43
N LEU A 114 9.02 -9.19 -11.25
CA LEU A 114 8.81 -10.62 -11.43
C LEU A 114 9.96 -11.25 -12.22
N VAL A 115 10.52 -12.33 -11.68
CA VAL A 115 11.54 -13.14 -12.33
C VAL A 115 10.95 -14.40 -12.95
N GLY A 116 10.00 -15.03 -12.25
CA GLY A 116 9.37 -16.25 -12.69
C GLY A 116 8.73 -17.03 -11.55
N GLN A 117 8.64 -18.34 -11.70
CA GLN A 117 7.98 -19.24 -10.74
C GLN A 117 8.86 -20.45 -10.43
N VAL A 118 8.84 -20.89 -9.16
CA VAL A 118 9.54 -22.11 -8.74
C VAL A 118 8.92 -23.33 -9.43
N LYS A 119 9.69 -23.98 -10.31
CA LYS A 119 9.29 -25.18 -11.04
C LYS A 119 9.49 -26.43 -10.18
N SER A 120 10.70 -26.62 -9.66
CA SER A 120 11.04 -27.79 -8.85
C SER A 120 11.94 -27.41 -7.67
N VAL A 121 11.80 -28.16 -6.58
CA VAL A 121 12.49 -27.92 -5.32
C VAL A 121 13.34 -29.13 -4.97
N LEU A 122 14.62 -28.90 -4.69
CA LEU A 122 15.55 -29.87 -4.11
C LEU A 122 15.82 -29.47 -2.65
N LYS A 123 16.62 -30.29 -1.94
CA LYS A 123 16.90 -30.08 -0.51
C LYS A 123 17.48 -28.68 -0.19
N SER A 124 18.41 -28.19 -1.01
CA SER A 124 19.15 -26.94 -0.78
C SER A 124 19.16 -25.99 -1.99
N SER A 125 18.44 -26.33 -3.05
CA SER A 125 18.36 -25.54 -4.28
C SER A 125 17.00 -25.75 -4.94
N SER A 126 16.65 -24.85 -5.86
CA SER A 126 15.42 -24.95 -6.64
C SER A 126 15.66 -24.49 -8.06
N VAL A 127 14.83 -24.97 -8.98
CA VAL A 127 14.78 -24.53 -10.37
C VAL A 127 13.58 -23.62 -10.55
N VAL A 128 13.79 -22.49 -11.23
CA VAL A 128 12.79 -21.46 -11.49
C VAL A 128 12.61 -21.36 -13.00
N THR A 129 11.37 -21.49 -13.48
CA THR A 129 11.01 -21.11 -14.85
C THR A 129 10.86 -19.59 -14.87
N THR A 130 11.52 -18.92 -15.82
CA THR A 130 11.50 -17.46 -15.93
C THR A 130 10.37 -16.99 -16.85
N ILE A 131 10.04 -15.70 -16.76
CA ILE A 131 9.12 -15.03 -17.70
C ILE A 131 9.58 -15.06 -19.17
N PHE A 132 10.83 -15.48 -19.44
CA PHE A 132 11.39 -15.60 -20.78
C PHE A 132 11.23 -17.00 -21.38
N ASP A 133 10.63 -17.94 -20.65
CA ASP A 133 10.29 -19.23 -21.21
C ASP A 133 9.23 -19.07 -22.31
N PRO A 134 9.40 -19.67 -23.51
CA PRO A 134 8.42 -19.56 -24.61
C PRO A 134 7.02 -20.13 -24.31
N SER A 135 6.89 -20.96 -23.28
CA SER A 135 5.60 -21.49 -22.81
C SER A 135 4.98 -20.64 -21.70
N TRP A 136 5.64 -19.55 -21.29
CA TRP A 136 5.11 -18.65 -20.28
C TRP A 136 3.95 -17.84 -20.83
N GLU A 137 2.81 -17.87 -20.15
CA GLU A 137 1.66 -17.03 -20.41
C GLU A 137 1.09 -16.55 -19.08
N MET A 138 0.73 -15.26 -18.98
CA MET A 138 0.10 -14.72 -17.78
C MET A 138 -0.79 -13.52 -18.07
N ALA A 139 -1.86 -13.37 -17.30
CA ALA A 139 -2.67 -12.16 -17.32
C ALA A 139 -1.88 -10.96 -16.75
N VAL A 140 -1.95 -9.84 -17.44
CA VAL A 140 -1.26 -8.60 -17.09
C VAL A 140 -2.20 -7.40 -17.16
N ARG A 141 -1.78 -6.31 -16.54
CA ARG A 141 -2.47 -5.02 -16.60
C ARG A 141 -1.51 -3.93 -17.03
N ILE A 142 -1.98 -3.06 -17.93
CA ILE A 142 -1.18 -2.04 -18.62
C ILE A 142 -1.62 -0.64 -18.19
N GLY A 143 -0.63 0.18 -17.80
CA GLY A 143 -0.77 1.62 -17.57
C GLY A 143 -1.74 2.00 -16.45
N ASP A 144 -1.98 3.30 -16.33
CA ASP A 144 -2.94 3.87 -15.37
C ASP A 144 -4.40 3.59 -15.78
N SER A 145 -4.63 3.30 -17.06
CA SER A 145 -5.94 2.92 -17.62
C SER A 145 -6.38 1.50 -17.21
N GLU A 146 -5.53 0.75 -16.51
CA GLU A 146 -5.81 -0.60 -16.00
C GLU A 146 -6.27 -1.60 -17.07
N VAL A 147 -5.72 -1.50 -18.28
CA VAL A 147 -6.13 -2.35 -19.42
C VAL A 147 -5.67 -3.78 -19.21
N ASP A 148 -6.62 -4.72 -19.23
CA ASP A 148 -6.34 -6.15 -19.14
C ASP A 148 -5.81 -6.71 -20.48
N ALA A 149 -4.75 -7.50 -20.40
CA ALA A 149 -4.12 -8.13 -21.54
C ALA A 149 -3.44 -9.46 -21.18
N LEU A 150 -2.91 -10.16 -22.18
CA LEU A 150 -2.17 -11.41 -22.02
C LEU A 150 -0.72 -11.23 -22.43
N MET A 151 0.21 -11.50 -21.52
CA MET A 151 1.64 -11.55 -21.81
C MET A 151 2.06 -12.96 -22.21
N SER A 152 2.91 -13.06 -23.23
CA SER A 152 3.59 -14.28 -23.65
C SER A 152 5.11 -14.14 -23.54
N GLY A 153 5.76 -15.18 -23.03
CA GLY A 153 7.21 -15.26 -22.92
C GLY A 153 7.91 -15.67 -24.22
N GLY A 154 9.24 -15.60 -24.23
CA GLY A 154 10.04 -16.01 -25.37
C GLY A 154 11.34 -15.21 -25.52
N ASN A 155 11.88 -15.22 -26.74
CA ASN A 155 13.10 -14.48 -27.06
C ASN A 155 12.87 -12.96 -26.94
N GLU A 156 11.69 -12.52 -27.36
CA GLU A 156 11.09 -11.21 -27.16
C GLU A 156 9.75 -11.44 -26.45
N LEU A 157 9.41 -10.54 -25.53
CA LEU A 157 8.17 -10.64 -24.76
C LEU A 157 7.08 -9.88 -25.52
N SER A 158 5.90 -10.47 -25.63
CA SER A 158 4.77 -9.87 -26.35
C SER A 158 3.55 -9.77 -25.45
N ILE A 159 2.72 -8.77 -25.74
CA ILE A 159 1.41 -8.57 -25.14
C ILE A 159 0.37 -8.71 -26.25
N SER A 160 -0.70 -9.44 -25.97
CA SER A 160 -1.82 -9.67 -26.88
C SER A 160 -3.15 -9.46 -26.15
N LEU A 161 -4.26 -9.56 -26.89
CA LEU A 161 -5.61 -9.36 -26.38
C LEU A 161 -5.85 -7.95 -25.81
N ILE A 162 -5.11 -6.95 -26.28
CA ILE A 162 -5.34 -5.54 -25.93
C ILE A 162 -6.55 -5.07 -26.74
N PRO A 163 -7.64 -4.58 -26.14
CA PRO A 163 -8.79 -4.08 -26.89
C PRO A 163 -8.37 -2.96 -27.86
N GLN A 164 -8.96 -2.96 -29.05
CA GLN A 164 -8.61 -2.00 -30.10
C GLN A 164 -8.91 -0.54 -29.73
N ASP A 165 -9.89 -0.31 -28.85
CA ASP A 165 -10.30 1.00 -28.33
C ASP A 165 -9.63 1.36 -27.00
N ALA A 166 -8.72 0.50 -26.49
CA ALA A 166 -8.00 0.76 -25.26
C ALA A 166 -6.98 1.91 -25.42
N LEU A 167 -6.87 2.72 -24.37
CA LEU A 167 -5.87 3.79 -24.27
C LEU A 167 -4.57 3.19 -23.71
N VAL A 168 -3.71 2.74 -24.61
CA VAL A 168 -2.36 2.23 -24.33
C VAL A 168 -1.34 3.01 -25.14
N GLU A 169 -0.24 3.37 -24.51
CA GLU A 169 0.86 4.14 -25.13
C GLU A 169 2.22 3.44 -24.93
N GLU A 170 3.19 3.76 -25.80
CA GLU A 170 4.59 3.36 -25.58
C GLU A 170 5.11 3.96 -24.28
N GLY A 171 5.80 3.16 -23.48
CA GLY A 171 6.28 3.53 -22.16
C GLY A 171 5.32 3.18 -21.01
N ASP A 172 4.08 2.77 -21.30
CA ASP A 172 3.16 2.31 -20.26
C ASP A 172 3.72 1.12 -19.48
N THR A 173 3.56 1.16 -18.16
CA THR A 173 4.05 0.09 -17.28
C THR A 173 3.14 -1.14 -17.39
N VAL A 174 3.74 -2.32 -17.36
CA VAL A 174 3.02 -3.60 -17.37
C VAL A 174 3.28 -4.34 -16.06
N ILE A 175 2.20 -4.73 -15.39
CA ILE A 175 2.23 -5.40 -14.08
C ILE A 175 1.49 -6.75 -14.11
N SER A 176 1.82 -7.64 -13.18
CA SER A 176 1.11 -8.91 -13.01
C SER A 176 -0.32 -8.69 -12.51
N ALA A 177 -1.28 -9.34 -13.19
CA ALA A 177 -2.69 -9.41 -12.79
C ALA A 177 -3.20 -10.86 -12.70
N ASP A 178 -2.31 -11.84 -12.85
CA ASP A 178 -2.65 -13.26 -12.84
C ASP A 178 -2.89 -13.79 -11.42
N LYS A 179 -3.94 -14.59 -11.24
CA LYS A 179 -4.35 -15.17 -9.95
C LYS A 179 -3.28 -16.02 -9.27
N ASN A 180 -2.33 -16.57 -10.03
CA ASN A 180 -1.27 -17.43 -9.49
C ASN A 180 -0.07 -16.63 -8.98
N PHE A 181 -0.08 -15.31 -9.20
CA PHE A 181 1.00 -14.41 -8.82
C PHE A 181 0.45 -13.29 -7.92
N PRO A 182 1.30 -12.71 -7.07
CA PRO A 182 0.97 -11.47 -6.40
C PRO A 182 0.58 -10.40 -7.42
N TYR A 183 -0.47 -9.66 -7.11
CA TYR A 183 -0.92 -8.55 -7.94
C TYR A 183 0.09 -7.40 -7.89
N GLY A 184 0.39 -6.80 -9.04
CA GLY A 184 1.21 -5.58 -9.11
C GLY A 184 2.73 -5.78 -9.18
N LEU A 185 3.21 -6.98 -9.51
CA LEU A 185 4.64 -7.19 -9.77
C LEU A 185 5.01 -6.60 -11.13
N GLU A 186 6.11 -5.86 -11.18
CA GLU A 186 6.60 -5.20 -12.40
C GLU A 186 7.19 -6.22 -13.38
N LEU A 187 6.79 -6.12 -14.64
CA LEU A 187 7.30 -6.94 -15.74
C LEU A 187 8.17 -6.13 -16.69
N GLY A 188 7.73 -4.92 -17.02
CA GLY A 188 8.36 -4.08 -18.03
C GLY A 188 7.47 -2.94 -18.49
N TYR A 189 7.75 -2.46 -19.69
CA TYR A 189 7.05 -1.34 -20.31
C TYR A 189 6.69 -1.67 -21.75
N ILE A 190 5.60 -1.10 -22.24
CA ILE A 190 5.22 -1.19 -23.66
C ILE A 190 6.32 -0.52 -24.49
N LYS A 191 6.88 -1.27 -25.43
CA LYS A 191 7.97 -0.82 -26.29
C LYS A 191 7.48 -0.30 -27.63
N GLU A 192 6.54 -1.02 -28.22
CA GLU A 192 6.01 -0.75 -29.54
C GLU A 192 4.61 -1.36 -29.63
N LEU A 193 3.67 -0.64 -30.24
CA LEU A 193 2.31 -1.11 -30.49
C LEU A 193 2.16 -1.56 -31.94
N HIS A 194 1.57 -2.74 -32.14
CA HIS A 194 1.26 -3.30 -33.43
C HIS A 194 -0.25 -3.36 -33.60
N ASN A 195 -0.76 -2.45 -34.43
CA ASN A 195 -2.17 -2.34 -34.73
C ASN A 195 -2.41 -2.72 -36.20
N THR A 196 -3.29 -3.71 -36.40
CA THR A 196 -3.75 -4.14 -37.72
C THR A 196 -5.18 -3.66 -37.94
N GLU A 197 -5.42 -2.93 -39.03
CA GLU A 197 -6.77 -2.47 -39.37
C GLU A 197 -7.74 -3.65 -39.56
N GLY A 198 -8.86 -3.62 -38.83
CA GLY A 198 -9.91 -4.62 -38.90
C GLY A 198 -9.86 -5.69 -37.80
N ASP A 199 -8.79 -5.75 -37.01
CA ASP A 199 -8.69 -6.65 -35.87
C ASP A 199 -9.45 -6.12 -34.65
N VAL A 200 -9.94 -7.04 -33.81
CA VAL A 200 -10.67 -6.73 -32.56
C VAL A 200 -9.69 -6.40 -31.43
N PHE A 201 -8.46 -6.90 -31.55
CA PHE A 201 -7.39 -6.70 -30.58
C PHE A 201 -6.13 -6.20 -31.28
N GLN A 202 -5.34 -5.41 -30.56
CA GLN A 202 -3.99 -5.02 -30.93
C GLN A 202 -2.96 -5.83 -30.12
N GLU A 203 -1.72 -5.82 -30.60
CA GLU A 203 -0.57 -6.46 -29.96
C GLU A 203 0.47 -5.42 -29.59
N ALA A 204 1.40 -5.78 -28.70
CA ALA A 204 2.51 -4.93 -28.33
C ALA A 204 3.78 -5.74 -28.03
N ALA A 205 4.93 -5.15 -28.30
CA ALA A 205 6.20 -5.64 -27.77
C ALA A 205 6.41 -5.12 -26.34
N LEU A 206 6.91 -5.97 -25.45
CA LEU A 206 7.24 -5.63 -24.07
C LEU A 206 8.77 -5.54 -23.89
N GLU A 207 9.26 -4.41 -23.40
CA GLU A 207 10.64 -4.28 -22.94
C GLU A 207 10.71 -4.64 -21.44
N PRO A 208 11.41 -5.73 -21.06
CA PRO A 208 11.45 -6.16 -19.67
C PRO A 208 12.30 -5.25 -18.79
N THR A 209 11.83 -4.97 -17.57
CA THR A 209 12.65 -4.34 -16.52
C THR A 209 13.79 -5.27 -16.09
N LEU A 210 13.52 -6.58 -16.10
CA LEU A 210 14.45 -7.60 -15.63
C LEU A 210 15.61 -7.86 -16.61
N LYS A 211 16.84 -7.71 -16.10
CA LYS A 211 18.08 -8.06 -16.81
C LYS A 211 18.70 -9.34 -16.27
N LEU A 212 18.35 -10.49 -16.86
CA LEU A 212 18.85 -11.81 -16.41
C LEU A 212 20.37 -11.90 -16.30
N LYS A 213 21.12 -11.29 -17.23
CA LYS A 213 22.60 -11.37 -17.25
C LYS A 213 23.25 -10.78 -15.99
N THR A 214 22.62 -9.78 -15.38
CA THR A 214 23.11 -9.08 -14.19
C THR A 214 22.45 -9.55 -12.91
N LEU A 215 21.47 -10.46 -12.98
CA LEU A 215 20.77 -11.00 -11.83
C LEU A 215 21.72 -11.83 -10.95
N ARG A 216 21.76 -11.54 -9.65
CA ARG A 216 22.65 -12.22 -8.67
C ARG A 216 21.90 -12.73 -7.45
N ASP A 217 20.79 -12.09 -7.12
CA ASP A 217 19.93 -12.45 -6.01
C ASP A 217 18.47 -12.20 -6.35
N VAL A 218 17.63 -12.98 -5.70
CA VAL A 218 16.18 -12.97 -5.81
C VAL A 218 15.57 -13.20 -4.43
N THR A 219 14.29 -12.92 -4.32
CA THR A 219 13.47 -13.25 -3.16
C THR A 219 12.33 -14.15 -3.63
N VAL A 220 11.90 -15.07 -2.79
CA VAL A 220 10.70 -15.87 -3.06
C VAL A 220 9.54 -15.19 -2.34
N TYR A 221 8.52 -14.82 -3.10
CA TYR A 221 7.31 -14.18 -2.61
C TYR A 221 6.41 -15.27 -2.02
N ARG A 222 6.03 -15.08 -0.76
CA ARG A 222 5.16 -15.99 0.01
C ARG A 222 3.87 -15.29 0.40
#